data_AF-A0A8J7NE48-F1
#
_entry.id   AF-A0A8J7NE48-F1
#
_cell.length_a   1.000
_cell.length_b   1.000
_cell.length_c   1.000
_cell.angle_alpha   90.00
_cell.angle_beta   90.00
_cell.angle_gamma   90.00
#
_symmetry.space_group_name_H-M   'P 1'
#
loop_
_entity.id
_entity.type
_entity.pdbx_description
1 polymer ?
#
loop_
_entity_poly.entity_id
_entity_poly.type
_entity_poly.pdbx_seq_one_letter_code
_entity_poly.pdbx_strand_id
1 'polypeptide(L)'
;MDDLIKKALLLGAGVGLMAKEQIDAYLKKLSDMGLLNEAEARAIAKEMLARTDKEKRAFMRDIDRKMGQALRSAGLVKEKDYKRLEQKVQLLSRQVEQMKKKTKTKAKRKSRKKSKA
;
A
#
# COMPACT_ATOMS: atom_id res chain seq x y z
N MET A 1 3.80 38.64 -18.50
CA MET A 1 2.84 38.75 -17.37
C MET A 1 1.87 37.56 -17.34
N ASP A 2 1.62 36.92 -18.49
CA ASP A 2 0.71 35.78 -18.63
C ASP A 2 1.01 34.59 -17.70
N ASP A 3 2.30 34.31 -17.45
CA ASP A 3 2.71 33.17 -16.63
C ASP A 3 2.31 33.32 -15.15
N LEU A 4 2.21 34.54 -14.63
CA LEU A 4 1.79 34.81 -13.26
C LEU A 4 0.27 34.59 -13.09
N ILE A 5 -0.50 35.02 -14.10
CA ILE A 5 -1.96 34.82 -14.15
C ILE A 5 -2.26 33.33 -14.33
N LYS A 6 -1.55 32.64 -15.23
CA LYS A 6 -1.63 31.19 -15.41
C LYS A 6 -1.33 30.45 -14.11
N LYS A 7 -0.26 30.83 -13.39
CA LYS A 7 0.11 30.25 -12.09
C LYS A 7 -0.93 30.53 -11.00
N ALA A 8 -1.48 31.74 -10.93
CA ALA A 8 -2.51 32.10 -9.96
C ALA A 8 -3.82 31.33 -10.19
N LEU A 9 -4.22 31.15 -11.45
CA LEU A 9 -5.39 30.36 -11.84
C LEU A 9 -5.19 28.86 -11.53
N LEU A 10 -4.01 28.32 -11.83
CA LEU A 10 -3.63 26.94 -11.48
C LEU A 10 -3.60 26.70 -9.97
N LEU A 11 -3.15 27.69 -9.19
CA LEU A 11 -3.21 27.66 -7.72
C LEU A 11 -4.65 27.72 -7.21
N GLY A 12 -5.51 28.53 -7.83
CA GLY A 12 -6.94 28.63 -7.48
C GLY A 12 -7.74 27.36 -7.81
N ALA A 13 -7.30 26.57 -8.78
CA ALA A 13 -7.94 25.30 -9.13
C ALA A 13 -7.66 24.15 -8.14
N GLY A 14 -6.67 24.29 -7.25
CA GLY A 14 -6.29 23.26 -6.30
C GLY A 14 -5.61 22.08 -6.99
N VAL A 15 -4.28 22.12 -7.05
CA VAL A 15 -3.45 21.08 -7.70
C VAL A 15 -3.63 19.74 -6.96
N GLY A 16 -4.42 18.83 -7.53
CA GLY A 16 -4.49 17.43 -7.09
C GLY A 16 -5.86 16.90 -6.64
N LEU A 17 -6.90 17.75 -6.52
CA LEU A 17 -8.26 17.31 -6.13
C LEU A 17 -9.23 17.15 -7.29
N MET A 18 -8.89 17.63 -8.49
CA MET A 18 -9.78 17.61 -9.65
C MET A 18 -9.64 16.32 -10.48
N ALA A 19 -10.78 15.83 -10.98
CA ALA A 19 -10.83 14.72 -11.93
C ALA A 19 -10.28 15.15 -13.30
N LYS A 20 -9.84 14.18 -14.11
CA LYS A 20 -9.26 14.43 -15.45
C LYS A 20 -10.23 15.24 -16.33
N GLU A 21 -11.51 14.91 -16.29
CA GLU A 21 -12.58 15.56 -17.05
C GLU A 21 -12.75 17.03 -16.63
N GLN A 22 -12.54 17.33 -15.35
CA GLN A 22 -12.62 18.70 -14.83
C GLN A 22 -11.39 19.53 -15.22
N ILE A 23 -10.21 18.91 -15.25
CA ILE A 23 -8.98 19.54 -15.73
C ILE A 23 -9.13 19.90 -17.22
N ASP A 24 -9.59 18.97 -18.04
CA ASP A 24 -9.81 19.20 -19.48
C ASP A 24 -10.85 20.30 -19.72
N ALA A 25 -11.96 20.31 -18.97
CA ALA A 25 -12.99 21.35 -19.07
C ALA A 25 -12.48 22.74 -18.62
N TYR A 26 -11.66 22.81 -17.57
CA TYR A 26 -11.09 24.06 -17.07
C TYR A 26 -10.07 24.64 -18.05
N LEU A 27 -9.19 23.80 -18.60
CA LEU A 27 -8.20 24.21 -19.60
C LEU A 27 -8.85 24.61 -20.92
N LYS A 28 -9.95 23.94 -21.31
CA LYS A 28 -10.74 24.35 -22.48
C LYS A 28 -11.34 25.74 -22.29
N LYS A 29 -11.94 26.03 -21.13
CA LYS A 29 -12.44 27.39 -20.82
C LYS A 29 -11.34 28.45 -20.89
N LEU A 30 -10.14 28.14 -20.41
CA LEU A 30 -9.00 29.05 -20.51
C LEU A 30 -8.53 29.26 -21.96
N SER A 31 -8.62 28.23 -22.79
CA SER A 31 -8.36 28.34 -24.23
C SER A 31 -9.43 29.17 -24.94
N ASP A 32 -10.71 28.96 -24.61
CA ASP A 32 -11.84 29.69 -25.17
C ASP A 32 -11.80 31.19 -24.79
N MET A 33 -11.28 31.51 -23.59
CA MET A 33 -11.03 32.89 -23.15
C MET A 33 -9.77 33.53 -23.78
N GLY A 34 -9.05 32.81 -24.65
CA GLY A 34 -7.84 33.30 -25.31
C GLY A 34 -6.62 33.39 -24.40
N LEU A 35 -6.68 32.84 -23.18
CA LEU A 35 -5.61 32.90 -22.18
C LEU A 35 -4.55 31.82 -22.39
N LEU A 36 -4.91 30.74 -23.10
CA LEU A 36 -4.05 29.62 -23.43
C LEU A 36 -4.31 29.22 -24.89
N ASN A 37 -3.29 28.71 -25.58
CA ASN A 37 -3.50 28.01 -26.83
C ASN A 37 -3.70 26.49 -26.58
N GLU A 38 -4.18 25.75 -27.57
CA GLU A 38 -4.42 24.29 -27.43
C GLU A 38 -3.15 23.50 -27.04
N ALA A 39 -1.99 23.92 -27.53
CA ALA A 39 -0.72 23.23 -27.24
C ALA A 39 -0.32 23.42 -25.76
N GLU A 40 -0.47 24.63 -25.23
CA GLU A 40 -0.24 24.97 -23.83
C GLU A 40 -1.23 24.26 -22.91
N ALA A 41 -2.52 24.26 -23.27
CA ALA A 41 -3.55 23.54 -22.53
C ALA A 41 -3.22 22.03 -22.42
N ARG A 42 -2.84 21.39 -23.53
CA ARG A 42 -2.45 19.97 -23.53
C ARG A 42 -1.18 19.70 -22.71
N ALA A 43 -0.20 20.60 -22.76
CA ALA A 43 1.03 20.48 -21.98
C ALA A 43 0.74 20.56 -20.46
N ILE A 44 -0.08 21.51 -20.04
CA ILE A 44 -0.48 21.70 -18.64
C ILE A 44 -1.29 20.50 -18.14
N ALA A 45 -2.25 20.00 -18.93
CA ALA A 45 -3.03 18.81 -18.59
C ALA A 45 -2.13 17.60 -18.33
N LYS A 46 -1.15 17.38 -19.21
CA LYS A 46 -0.20 16.26 -19.12
C LYS A 46 0.69 16.38 -17.89
N GLU A 47 1.16 17.59 -17.58
CA GLU A 47 1.99 17.83 -16.40
C GLU A 47 1.19 17.62 -15.09
N MET A 48 -0.06 18.10 -15.02
CA MET A 48 -0.93 17.88 -13.86
C MET A 48 -1.23 16.40 -13.63
N LEU A 49 -1.56 15.64 -14.69
CA LEU A 49 -1.81 14.20 -14.58
C LEU A 49 -0.56 13.44 -14.11
N ALA A 50 0.61 13.76 -14.68
CA ALA A 50 1.87 13.12 -14.32
C ALA A 50 2.29 13.41 -12.87
N ARG A 51 2.12 14.66 -12.40
CA ARG A 51 2.40 15.05 -11.01
C ARG A 51 1.40 14.40 -10.05
N THR A 52 0.10 14.43 -10.38
CA THR A 52 -0.97 13.84 -9.55
C THR A 52 -0.78 12.34 -9.36
N ASP A 53 -0.44 11.59 -10.41
CA ASP A 53 -0.22 10.14 -10.27
C ASP A 53 0.97 9.81 -9.35
N LYS A 54 2.06 10.58 -9.46
CA LYS A 54 3.25 10.41 -8.63
C LYS A 54 2.98 10.77 -7.17
N GLU A 55 2.30 11.89 -6.94
CA GLU A 55 1.93 12.37 -5.60
C GLU A 55 0.90 11.46 -4.95
N LYS A 56 -0.12 11.01 -5.70
CA LYS A 56 -1.13 10.05 -5.21
C LYS A 56 -0.49 8.75 -4.75
N ARG A 57 0.49 8.20 -5.48
CA ARG A 57 1.21 6.99 -5.06
C ARG A 57 2.09 7.20 -3.83
N ALA A 58 2.72 8.36 -3.70
CA ALA A 58 3.48 8.71 -2.50
C ALA A 58 2.55 8.87 -1.29
N PHE A 59 1.45 9.60 -1.48
CA PHE A 59 0.42 9.83 -0.47
C PHE A 59 -0.24 8.52 0.00
N MET A 60 -0.60 7.62 -0.90
CA MET A 60 -1.14 6.30 -0.54
C MET A 60 -0.16 5.47 0.28
N ARG A 61 1.14 5.51 -0.05
CA ARG A 61 2.19 4.84 0.74
C ARG A 61 2.33 5.44 2.14
N ASP A 62 2.24 6.76 2.25
CA ASP A 62 2.30 7.44 3.55
C ASP A 62 1.06 7.16 4.40
N ILE A 63 -0.13 7.12 3.79
CA ILE A 63 -1.35 6.66 4.46
C ILE A 63 -1.16 5.23 4.96
N ASP A 64 -0.77 4.29 4.10
CA ASP A 64 -0.56 2.90 4.48
C ASP A 64 0.43 2.75 5.65
N ARG A 65 1.48 3.57 5.65
CA ARG A 65 2.48 3.60 6.72
C ARG A 65 1.89 4.14 8.02
N LYS A 66 1.18 5.27 7.95
CA LYS A 66 0.53 5.92 9.11
C LYS A 66 -0.58 5.05 9.70
N MET A 67 -1.43 4.47 8.86
CA MET A 67 -2.46 3.50 9.29
C MET A 67 -1.82 2.25 9.89
N GLY A 68 -0.75 1.73 9.28
CA GLY A 68 0.00 0.61 9.86
C GLY A 68 0.60 0.94 11.22
N GLN A 69 1.08 2.17 11.42
CA GLN A 69 1.62 2.63 12.70
C GLN A 69 0.51 2.84 13.73
N ALA A 70 -0.62 3.42 13.34
CA ALA A 70 -1.79 3.60 14.20
C ALA A 70 -2.38 2.26 14.67
N LEU A 71 -2.53 1.28 13.76
CA LEU A 71 -2.97 -0.07 14.09
C LEU A 71 -2.04 -0.72 15.12
N ARG A 72 -0.72 -0.64 14.91
CA ARG A 72 0.27 -1.16 15.87
C ARG A 72 0.19 -0.48 17.23
N SER A 73 0.05 0.84 17.26
CA SER A 73 -0.10 1.60 18.51
C SER A 73 -1.39 1.25 19.25
N ALA A 74 -2.45 0.87 18.53
CA ALA A 74 -3.71 0.38 19.09
C ALA A 74 -3.68 -1.12 19.47
N GLY A 75 -2.53 -1.81 19.31
CA GLY A 75 -2.40 -3.24 19.57
C GLY A 75 -3.04 -4.14 18.51
N LEU A 76 -3.48 -3.56 17.37
CA LEU A 76 -4.12 -4.28 16.27
C LEU A 76 -3.09 -4.65 15.21
N VAL A 77 -3.12 -5.90 14.76
CA VAL A 77 -2.26 -6.42 13.69
C VAL A 77 -3.07 -6.61 12.41
N LYS A 78 -2.41 -6.51 11.26
CA LYS A 78 -3.05 -6.83 9.98
C LYS A 78 -3.41 -8.31 9.95
N GLU A 79 -4.56 -8.65 9.37
CA GLU A 79 -5.03 -10.04 9.25
C GLU A 79 -3.98 -10.96 8.60
N LYS A 80 -3.24 -10.45 7.62
CA LYS A 80 -2.15 -11.19 6.96
C LYS A 80 -1.06 -11.62 7.93
N ASP A 81 -0.69 -10.74 8.86
CA ASP A 81 0.36 -11.02 9.84
C ASP A 81 -0.14 -12.03 10.88
N TYR A 82 -1.41 -11.93 11.27
CA TYR A 82 -2.08 -12.91 12.14
C TYR A 82 -2.12 -14.31 11.50
N LYS A 83 -2.60 -14.43 10.26
CA LYS A 83 -2.64 -15.71 9.53
C LYS A 83 -1.25 -16.32 9.36
N ARG A 84 -0.23 -15.49 9.10
CA ARG A 84 1.17 -15.95 9.00
C ARG A 84 1.68 -16.50 10.33
N LEU A 85 1.30 -15.89 11.45
CA LEU A 85 1.65 -16.38 12.78
C LEU A 85 0.93 -17.71 13.08
N GLU A 86 -0.36 -17.81 12.78
CA GLU A 86 -1.16 -19.02 12.96
C GLU A 86 -0.57 -20.22 12.20
N GLN A 87 -0.19 -20.03 10.93
CA GLN A 87 0.47 -21.07 10.13
C GLN A 87 1.79 -21.54 10.75
N LYS A 88 2.61 -20.61 11.26
CA LYS A 88 3.86 -20.97 11.94
C LYS A 88 3.60 -21.76 13.21
N VAL A 89 2.60 -21.35 14.00
CA VAL A 89 2.21 -22.04 15.24
C VAL A 89 1.73 -23.46 14.92
N GLN A 90 0.91 -23.64 13.88
CA GLN A 90 0.46 -24.97 13.46
C GLN A 90 1.62 -25.87 13.00
N LEU A 91 2.57 -25.33 12.23
CA LEU A 91 3.74 -26.08 11.79
C LEU A 91 4.60 -26.55 12.97
N LEU A 92 4.89 -25.64 13.90
CA LEU A 92 5.66 -25.93 15.12
C LEU A 92 4.93 -26.95 15.99
N SER A 93 3.61 -26.83 16.14
CA SER A 93 2.78 -27.75 16.91
C SER A 93 2.87 -29.18 16.37
N ARG A 94 2.78 -29.34 15.03
CA ARG A 94 2.94 -30.64 14.36
C ARG A 94 4.34 -31.21 14.57
N GLN A 95 5.39 -30.39 14.48
CA GLN A 95 6.77 -30.82 14.70
C GLN A 95 6.99 -31.31 16.14
N VAL A 96 6.48 -30.57 17.14
CA VAL A 96 6.55 -30.96 18.55
C VAL A 96 5.82 -32.30 18.78
N GLU A 97 4.65 -32.49 18.19
CA GLU A 97 3.92 -33.75 18.27
C GLU A 97 4.69 -34.92 17.66
N GLN A 98 5.30 -34.72 16.49
CA GLN A 98 6.13 -35.75 15.85
C GLN A 98 7.37 -36.09 16.68
N MET A 99 8.00 -35.08 17.30
CA MET A 99 9.13 -35.31 18.21
C MET A 99 8.71 -36.11 19.44
N LYS A 100 7.56 -35.77 20.07
CA LYS A 100 6.98 -36.53 21.18
C LYS A 100 6.63 -37.97 20.78
N LYS A 101 6.12 -38.19 19.57
CA LYS A 101 5.84 -39.55 19.05
C LYS A 101 7.13 -40.34 18.87
N LYS A 102 8.17 -39.75 18.26
CA LYS A 102 9.49 -40.38 18.03
C LYS A 102 10.22 -40.72 19.34
N THR A 103 10.14 -39.89 20.38
CA THR A 103 10.74 -40.20 21.70
C THR A 103 10.01 -41.32 22.42
N LYS A 104 8.67 -41.38 22.37
CA LYS A 104 7.89 -42.50 22.92
C LYS A 104 8.18 -43.83 22.22
N THR A 105 8.41 -43.85 20.90
CA THR A 105 8.76 -45.07 20.16
C THR A 105 10.16 -45.57 20.53
N LYS A 106 11.12 -44.66 20.73
CA LYS A 106 12.49 -45.01 21.16
C LYS A 106 12.52 -45.54 22.61
N ALA A 107 11.71 -45.00 23.52
CA ALA A 107 11.58 -45.50 24.88
C ALA A 107 10.98 -46.93 24.93
N LYS A 108 9.93 -47.19 24.13
CA LYS A 108 9.29 -48.52 24.05
C LYS A 108 10.17 -49.59 23.40
N ARG A 109 11.09 -49.21 22.49
CA ARG A 109 12.10 -50.11 21.93
C ARG A 109 13.23 -50.44 22.92
N LYS A 110 13.62 -49.50 23.80
CA LYS A 110 14.64 -49.75 24.84
C LYS A 110 14.13 -50.68 25.95
N SER A 111 12.87 -50.58 26.39
CA SER A 111 12.31 -51.49 27.40
C SER A 111 12.12 -52.93 26.88
N ARG A 112 11.73 -53.11 25.61
CA ARG A 112 11.65 -54.43 24.97
C ARG A 112 13.01 -55.11 24.76
N LYS A 113 14.10 -54.35 24.65
CA LYS A 113 15.47 -54.91 24.51
C LYS A 113 16.07 -55.35 25.86
N LYS A 114 15.66 -54.72 26.97
CA LYS A 114 16.07 -55.09 28.34
C LYS A 114 15.32 -56.29 28.95
N SER A 115 14.18 -56.67 28.38
CA SER A 115 13.41 -57.85 28.83
C SER A 115 13.78 -59.15 28.09
N LYS A 116 14.66 -59.06 27.09
CA LYS A 116 15.15 -60.19 26.27
C LYS A 116 16.64 -60.48 26.45
N ALA A 117 17.29 -59.79 27.38
CA ALA A 117 18.65 -60.05 27.87
C ALA A 117 18.53 -60.36 29.35
#